data_AF-A0AAP9HCZ2-F1
#
_entry.id   AF-A0AAP9HCZ2-F1
#
_cell.length_a   1.000
_cell.length_b   1.000
_cell.length_c   1.000
_cell.angle_alpha   90.00
_cell.angle_beta   90.00
_cell.angle_gamma   90.00
#
_symmetry.space_group_name_H-M   'P 1'
#
loop_
_entity.id
_entity.type
_entity.pdbx_description
1 polymer ?
#
loop_
_entity_poly.entity_id
_entity_poly.type
_entity_poly.pdbx_seq_one_letter_code
_entity_poly.pdbx_strand_id
1 'polypeptide(L)'
;MLQWLKRSLASALGDKKDIIKKLPIIKTLNNKANTELDSRRSSLLRENFQEVLKIIYNSQLNKYDLWLDFGTLLGFYRENDFINHDLDMDFGIIINDYDDFLEKEKYLIKKGFSRTKEFYYKNRLVELSYSYKGLNVDFIVYRRKADVIESDTIFFMTNALGKPTRYEVYNYSLPFSELEEHNFKAVEIKVPNNAREYLSKLYGEDFEVPNTNYNWKENPIYKRVSSEEANVILL
;
A
#
# COMPACT_ATOMS: atom_id res chain seq x y z
N MET A 1 -10.22 -17.28 -8.29
CA MET A 1 -10.80 -18.60 -7.94
C MET A 1 -10.37 -19.07 -6.55
N LEU A 2 -9.07 -19.22 -6.25
CA LEU A 2 -8.59 -19.65 -4.91
C LEU A 2 -9.00 -18.72 -3.75
N GLN A 3 -8.95 -17.40 -3.94
CA GLN A 3 -9.30 -16.44 -2.89
C GLN A 3 -10.80 -16.46 -2.55
N TRP A 4 -11.65 -16.63 -3.58
CA TRP A 4 -13.09 -16.87 -3.41
C TRP A 4 -13.34 -18.19 -2.69
N LEU A 5 -12.65 -19.27 -3.10
CA LEU A 5 -12.74 -20.57 -2.42
C LEU A 5 -12.35 -20.49 -0.94
N LYS A 6 -11.25 -19.79 -0.62
CA LYS A 6 -10.81 -19.54 0.77
C LYS A 6 -11.84 -18.75 1.57
N ARG A 7 -12.48 -17.74 0.97
CA ARG A 7 -13.53 -16.92 1.61
C ARG A 7 -14.81 -17.75 1.87
N SER A 8 -15.25 -18.52 0.88
CA SER A 8 -16.42 -19.42 0.99
C SER A 8 -16.19 -20.50 2.05
N LEU A 9 -15.00 -21.11 2.09
CA LEU A 9 -14.65 -22.08 3.13
C LEU A 9 -14.62 -21.42 4.52
N ALA A 10 -14.01 -20.25 4.64
CA ALA A 10 -13.91 -19.52 5.90
C ALA A 10 -15.29 -19.10 6.45
N SER A 11 -16.27 -18.84 5.58
CA SER A 11 -17.65 -18.56 5.95
C SER A 11 -18.43 -19.82 6.32
N ALA A 12 -18.28 -20.90 5.54
CA ALA A 12 -18.99 -22.16 5.77
C ALA A 12 -18.58 -22.84 7.10
N LEU A 13 -17.36 -22.58 7.57
CA LEU A 13 -16.80 -23.26 8.74
C LEU A 13 -17.13 -22.59 10.08
N GLY A 14 -17.69 -21.37 10.10
CA GLY A 14 -18.14 -20.68 11.33
C GLY A 14 -17.14 -20.79 12.49
N ASP A 15 -17.63 -21.19 13.67
CA ASP A 15 -16.84 -21.34 14.90
C ASP A 15 -15.85 -22.54 14.87
N LYS A 16 -16.00 -23.46 13.91
CA LYS A 16 -15.07 -24.60 13.71
C LYS A 16 -13.86 -24.22 12.86
N LYS A 17 -13.83 -23.02 12.30
CA LYS A 17 -12.76 -22.50 11.44
C LYS A 17 -11.37 -22.63 12.10
N ASP A 18 -11.27 -22.37 13.40
CA ASP A 18 -9.98 -22.40 14.10
C ASP A 18 -9.50 -23.82 14.40
N ILE A 19 -10.41 -24.79 14.55
CA ILE A 19 -10.08 -26.21 14.68
C ILE A 19 -9.62 -26.77 13.32
N ILE A 20 -10.33 -26.41 12.26
CA ILE A 20 -10.09 -26.92 10.91
C ILE A 20 -8.83 -26.30 10.30
N LYS A 21 -8.55 -25.02 10.57
CA LYS A 21 -7.27 -24.38 10.19
C LYS A 21 -6.04 -25.01 10.86
N LYS A 22 -6.22 -25.64 12.04
CA LYS A 22 -5.15 -26.34 12.76
C LYS A 22 -4.89 -27.74 12.23
N LEU A 23 -5.75 -28.28 11.36
CA LEU A 23 -5.49 -29.56 10.70
C LEU A 23 -4.24 -29.44 9.81
N PRO A 24 -3.23 -30.33 9.97
CA PRO A 24 -1.96 -30.22 9.26
C PRO A 24 -2.11 -30.09 7.75
N ILE A 25 -3.02 -30.86 7.14
CA ILE A 25 -3.29 -30.85 5.70
C ILE A 25 -3.83 -29.48 5.24
N ILE A 26 -4.75 -28.89 6.00
CA ILE A 26 -5.34 -27.58 5.66
C ILE A 26 -4.34 -26.46 5.88
N LYS A 27 -3.49 -26.56 6.91
CA LYS A 27 -2.35 -25.65 7.12
C LYS A 27 -1.37 -25.72 5.94
N THR A 28 -1.00 -26.92 5.50
CA THR A 28 -0.09 -27.12 4.35
C THR A 28 -0.69 -26.58 3.05
N LEU A 29 -1.97 -26.84 2.77
CA LEU A 29 -2.67 -26.31 1.60
C LEU A 29 -2.78 -24.78 1.62
N ASN A 30 -3.09 -24.20 2.79
CA ASN A 30 -3.13 -22.74 2.94
C ASN A 30 -1.76 -22.10 2.73
N ASN A 31 -0.71 -22.70 3.30
CA ASN A 31 0.67 -22.24 3.12
C ASN A 31 1.05 -22.31 1.64
N LYS A 32 0.84 -23.45 0.97
CA LYS A 32 1.14 -23.60 -0.47
C LYS A 32 0.40 -22.57 -1.31
N ALA A 33 -0.88 -22.36 -1.05
CA ALA A 33 -1.68 -21.37 -1.76
C ALA A 33 -1.25 -19.91 -1.46
N ASN A 34 -0.74 -19.61 -0.27
CA ASN A 34 -0.18 -18.28 0.03
C ASN A 34 1.15 -18.09 -0.71
N THR A 35 2.07 -19.06 -0.62
CA THR A 35 3.36 -19.03 -1.33
C THR A 35 3.19 -18.87 -2.84
N GLU A 36 2.21 -19.55 -3.45
CA GLU A 36 1.91 -19.42 -4.87
C GLU A 36 1.37 -18.01 -5.21
N LEU A 37 0.48 -17.45 -4.37
CA LEU A 37 -0.04 -16.10 -4.55
C LEU A 37 1.07 -15.05 -4.42
N ASP A 38 1.95 -15.18 -3.43
CA ASP A 38 3.06 -14.26 -3.20
C ASP A 38 4.09 -14.37 -4.33
N SER A 39 4.38 -15.58 -4.79
CA SER A 39 5.27 -15.81 -5.96
C SER A 39 4.71 -15.13 -7.21
N ARG A 40 3.39 -15.26 -7.46
CA ARG A 40 2.73 -14.61 -8.59
C ARG A 40 2.80 -13.08 -8.49
N ARG A 41 2.51 -12.52 -7.32
CA ARG A 41 2.58 -11.07 -7.07
C ARG A 41 4.00 -10.53 -7.24
N SER A 42 4.98 -11.24 -6.71
CA SER A 42 6.40 -10.91 -6.90
C SER A 42 6.83 -10.97 -8.37
N SER A 43 6.28 -11.90 -9.17
CA SER A 43 6.46 -11.91 -10.64
C SER A 43 5.83 -10.69 -11.31
N LEU A 44 4.58 -10.36 -10.94
CA LEU A 44 3.87 -9.19 -11.45
C LEU A 44 4.60 -7.89 -11.11
N LEU A 45 5.16 -7.76 -9.91
CA LEU A 45 5.98 -6.63 -9.54
C LEU A 45 7.19 -6.53 -10.49
N ARG A 46 8.00 -7.59 -10.58
CA ARG A 46 9.17 -7.66 -11.48
C ARG A 46 8.86 -7.28 -12.92
N GLU A 47 7.77 -7.81 -13.46
CA GLU A 47 7.37 -7.61 -14.86
C GLU A 47 6.86 -6.19 -15.14
N ASN A 48 6.21 -5.54 -14.17
CA ASN A 48 5.47 -4.30 -14.40
C ASN A 48 6.05 -3.07 -13.70
N PHE A 49 7.02 -3.24 -12.80
CA PHE A 49 7.57 -2.16 -11.96
C PHE A 49 7.97 -0.91 -12.76
N GLN A 50 8.85 -1.09 -13.75
CA GLN A 50 9.33 0.02 -14.57
C GLN A 50 8.21 0.65 -15.41
N GLU A 51 7.25 -0.15 -15.86
CA GLU A 51 6.11 0.34 -16.66
C GLU A 51 5.16 1.19 -15.80
N VAL A 52 4.88 0.76 -14.56
CA VAL A 52 4.10 1.54 -13.59
C VAL A 52 4.78 2.87 -13.27
N LEU A 53 6.10 2.87 -12.97
CA LEU A 53 6.87 4.09 -12.77
C LEU A 53 6.76 5.04 -13.97
N LYS A 54 6.98 4.52 -15.19
CA LYS A 54 6.86 5.31 -16.42
C LYS A 54 5.47 5.89 -16.61
N ILE A 55 4.41 5.11 -16.38
CA ILE A 55 3.04 5.59 -16.57
C ILE A 55 2.73 6.70 -15.57
N ILE A 56 3.08 6.51 -14.30
CA ILE A 56 2.79 7.47 -13.22
C ILE A 56 3.60 8.76 -13.40
N TYR A 57 4.93 8.68 -13.50
CA TYR A 57 5.80 9.86 -13.55
C TYR A 57 5.77 10.61 -14.89
N ASN A 58 5.38 9.95 -16.00
CA ASN A 58 5.14 10.65 -17.28
C ASN A 58 3.70 11.13 -17.45
N SER A 59 2.83 10.93 -16.46
CA SER A 59 1.47 11.47 -16.47
C SER A 59 1.44 12.89 -15.89
N GLN A 60 0.29 13.56 -15.98
CA GLN A 60 0.08 14.83 -15.29
C GLN A 60 0.03 14.71 -13.76
N LEU A 61 0.07 13.49 -13.21
CA LEU A 61 0.17 13.30 -11.76
C LEU A 61 1.53 13.74 -11.21
N ASN A 62 2.56 13.84 -12.03
CA ASN A 62 3.88 14.36 -11.61
C ASN A 62 3.87 15.84 -11.19
N LYS A 63 2.77 16.56 -11.47
CA LYS A 63 2.52 17.94 -11.03
C LYS A 63 2.08 18.04 -9.57
N TYR A 64 1.64 16.93 -8.96
CA TYR A 64 1.45 16.86 -7.51
C TYR A 64 2.80 16.64 -6.81
N ASP A 65 2.82 16.93 -5.51
CA ASP A 65 3.83 16.36 -4.63
C ASP A 65 3.55 14.86 -4.56
N LEU A 66 4.28 14.10 -5.36
CA LEU A 66 4.17 12.66 -5.56
C LEU A 66 5.56 12.06 -5.40
N TRP A 67 5.71 11.01 -4.59
CA TRP A 67 6.99 10.35 -4.34
C TRP A 67 6.82 8.84 -4.18
N LEU A 68 7.92 8.08 -4.30
CA LEU A 68 7.95 6.68 -3.86
C LEU A 68 7.75 6.63 -2.36
N ASP A 69 6.92 5.72 -1.85
CA ASP A 69 6.65 5.61 -0.42
C ASP A 69 6.81 4.18 0.09
N PHE A 70 6.73 3.99 1.42
CA PHE A 70 6.76 2.69 2.09
C PHE A 70 7.78 1.69 1.50
N GLY A 71 7.32 0.51 1.07
CA GLY A 71 8.18 -0.58 0.61
C GLY A 71 8.93 -0.20 -0.68
N THR A 72 8.29 0.59 -1.52
CA THR A 72 8.86 1.07 -2.79
C THR A 72 10.00 2.07 -2.55
N LEU A 73 9.84 3.00 -1.62
CA LEU A 73 10.91 3.92 -1.21
C LEU A 73 12.05 3.17 -0.51
N LEU A 74 11.71 2.23 0.38
CA LEU A 74 12.70 1.43 1.11
C LEU A 74 13.55 0.59 0.15
N GLY A 75 12.92 -0.04 -0.85
CA GLY A 75 13.64 -0.75 -1.92
C GLY A 75 14.61 0.17 -2.64
N PHE A 76 14.12 1.32 -3.13
CA PHE A 76 14.96 2.30 -3.83
C PHE A 76 16.16 2.70 -2.97
N TYR A 77 15.93 3.06 -1.71
CA TYR A 77 16.97 3.56 -0.81
C TYR A 77 17.98 2.48 -0.41
N ARG A 78 17.52 1.28 -0.06
CA ARG A 78 18.37 0.22 0.52
C ARG A 78 18.99 -0.70 -0.52
N GLU A 79 18.23 -1.04 -1.56
CA GLU A 79 18.59 -2.09 -2.52
C GLU A 79 18.91 -1.52 -3.91
N ASN A 80 18.65 -0.22 -4.14
CA ASN A 80 18.65 0.40 -5.47
C ASN A 80 17.79 -0.41 -6.47
N ASP A 81 16.71 -1.02 -5.95
CA ASP A 81 15.74 -1.85 -6.66
C ASP A 81 14.42 -1.93 -5.87
N PHE A 82 13.43 -2.75 -6.24
CA PHE A 82 12.33 -3.12 -5.33
C PHE A 82 12.80 -4.21 -4.35
N ILE A 83 12.17 -4.32 -3.18
CA ILE A 83 12.51 -5.37 -2.21
C ILE A 83 12.11 -6.73 -2.79
N ASN A 84 13.00 -7.73 -2.77
CA ASN A 84 12.76 -9.03 -3.42
C ASN A 84 11.45 -9.75 -3.05
N HIS A 85 10.94 -9.50 -1.85
CA HIS A 85 9.70 -10.08 -1.31
C HIS A 85 8.50 -9.12 -1.36
N ASP A 86 8.67 -7.93 -1.94
CA ASP A 86 7.59 -6.95 -2.08
C ASP A 86 6.54 -7.43 -3.09
N LEU A 87 5.30 -7.01 -2.87
CA LEU A 87 4.14 -7.55 -3.59
C LEU A 87 3.29 -6.48 -4.28
N ASP A 88 3.58 -5.21 -4.03
CA ASP A 88 2.87 -4.02 -4.47
C ASP A 88 3.84 -2.86 -4.75
N MET A 89 3.26 -1.72 -5.12
CA MET A 89 4.00 -0.46 -5.25
C MET A 89 3.25 0.64 -4.49
N ASP A 90 3.97 1.38 -3.67
CA ASP A 90 3.43 2.44 -2.82
C ASP A 90 3.93 3.80 -3.28
N PHE A 91 3.01 4.76 -3.35
CA PHE A 91 3.29 6.15 -3.68
C PHE A 91 2.65 7.06 -2.64
N GLY A 92 3.40 8.04 -2.16
CA GLY A 92 2.87 9.11 -1.34
C GLY A 92 2.44 10.25 -2.24
N ILE A 93 1.28 10.86 -1.95
CA ILE A 93 0.76 11.98 -2.74
C ILE A 93 0.05 13.01 -1.86
N ILE A 94 0.21 14.29 -2.19
CA ILE A 94 -0.63 15.37 -1.64
C ILE A 94 -1.64 15.80 -2.71
N ILE A 95 -2.93 15.60 -2.42
CA ILE A 95 -4.02 15.96 -3.33
C ILE A 95 -4.75 17.19 -2.77
N ASN A 96 -4.43 18.37 -3.31
CA ASN A 96 -5.05 19.64 -2.89
C ASN A 96 -6.41 19.89 -3.53
N ASP A 97 -6.65 19.34 -4.72
CA ASP A 97 -7.90 19.41 -5.47
C ASP A 97 -8.23 18.01 -6.00
N TYR A 98 -9.30 17.42 -5.47
CA TYR A 98 -9.68 16.05 -5.80
C TYR A 98 -10.35 15.96 -7.18
N ASP A 99 -11.13 16.96 -7.59
CA ASP A 99 -11.80 16.94 -8.91
C ASP A 99 -10.74 17.05 -10.02
N ASP A 100 -9.73 17.90 -9.82
CA ASP A 100 -8.57 18.00 -10.70
C ASP A 100 -7.76 16.69 -10.73
N PHE A 101 -7.63 15.99 -9.59
CA PHE A 101 -7.00 14.66 -9.53
C PHE A 101 -7.79 13.64 -10.34
N LEU A 102 -9.11 13.59 -10.21
CA LEU A 102 -9.98 12.69 -10.98
C LEU A 102 -9.85 12.90 -12.49
N GLU A 103 -9.72 14.16 -12.94
CA GLU A 103 -9.48 14.45 -14.36
C GLU A 103 -8.13 13.90 -14.84
N LYS A 104 -7.07 14.05 -14.04
CA LYS A 104 -5.73 13.54 -14.38
C LYS A 104 -5.64 12.01 -14.29
N GLU A 105 -6.33 11.41 -13.33
CA GLU A 105 -6.39 9.96 -13.11
C GLU A 105 -6.97 9.21 -14.32
N LYS A 106 -7.86 9.82 -15.11
CA LYS A 106 -8.35 9.23 -16.37
C LYS A 106 -7.23 8.71 -17.28
N TYR A 107 -6.05 9.33 -17.23
CA TYR A 107 -4.87 8.83 -17.93
C TYR A 107 -4.42 7.45 -17.42
N LEU A 108 -4.35 7.24 -16.10
CA LEU A 108 -4.03 5.92 -15.52
C LEU A 108 -5.06 4.88 -15.97
N ILE A 109 -6.35 5.22 -15.88
CA ILE A 109 -7.43 4.32 -16.29
C ILE A 109 -7.29 3.91 -17.76
N LYS A 110 -7.02 4.88 -18.65
CA LYS A 110 -6.75 4.63 -20.08
C LYS A 110 -5.51 3.74 -20.31
N LYS A 111 -4.54 3.76 -19.40
CA LYS A 111 -3.34 2.93 -19.44
C LYS A 111 -3.54 1.53 -18.86
N GLY A 112 -4.73 1.21 -18.35
CA GLY A 112 -5.08 -0.11 -17.86
C GLY A 112 -5.01 -0.26 -16.33
N PHE A 113 -4.92 0.85 -15.60
CA PHE A 113 -5.18 0.84 -14.16
C PHE A 113 -6.68 0.72 -13.92
N SER A 114 -7.06 -0.08 -12.93
CA SER A 114 -8.44 -0.14 -12.43
C SER A 114 -8.44 0.22 -10.96
N ARG A 115 -9.21 1.24 -10.57
CA ARG A 115 -9.38 1.57 -9.16
C ARG A 115 -10.06 0.39 -8.44
N THR A 116 -9.52 -0.01 -7.29
CA THR A 116 -9.98 -1.18 -6.53
C THR A 116 -10.43 -0.84 -5.12
N LYS A 117 -9.86 0.21 -4.50
CA LYS A 117 -10.23 0.63 -3.16
C LYS A 117 -10.11 2.14 -2.98
N GLU A 118 -10.92 2.67 -2.08
CA GLU A 118 -10.80 4.03 -1.56
C GLU A 118 -11.01 4.02 -0.06
N PHE A 119 -10.09 4.60 0.70
CA PHE A 119 -10.19 4.70 2.15
C PHE A 119 -10.43 6.14 2.55
N TYR A 120 -11.38 6.33 3.45
CA TYR A 120 -11.74 7.63 4.00
C TYR A 120 -11.72 7.59 5.53
N TYR A 121 -11.19 8.65 6.14
CA TYR A 121 -11.29 8.87 7.58
C TYR A 121 -11.73 10.31 7.86
N LYS A 122 -12.82 10.47 8.62
CA LYS A 122 -13.45 11.79 8.87
C LYS A 122 -13.77 12.52 7.57
N ASN A 123 -14.36 11.79 6.62
CA ASN A 123 -14.69 12.24 5.26
C ASN A 123 -13.51 12.74 4.41
N ARG A 124 -12.25 12.48 4.82
CA ARG A 124 -11.05 12.80 4.04
C ARG A 124 -10.52 11.54 3.40
N LEU A 125 -10.14 11.62 2.12
CA LEU A 125 -9.45 10.55 1.42
C LEU A 125 -8.06 10.35 2.02
N VAL A 126 -7.71 9.09 2.32
CA VAL A 126 -6.41 8.74 2.92
C VAL A 126 -5.64 7.68 2.10
N GLU A 127 -6.33 6.91 1.26
CA GLU A 127 -5.71 5.91 0.38
C GLU A 127 -6.56 5.67 -0.88
N LEU A 128 -5.89 5.51 -2.03
CA LEU A 128 -6.46 4.99 -3.28
C LEU A 128 -5.65 3.78 -3.75
N SER A 129 -6.30 2.63 -3.90
CA SER A 129 -5.66 1.42 -4.45
C SER A 129 -6.06 1.18 -5.90
N TYR A 130 -5.11 0.77 -6.72
CA TYR A 130 -5.30 0.37 -8.10
C TYR A 130 -4.78 -1.03 -8.36
N SER A 131 -5.37 -1.70 -9.36
CA SER A 131 -4.81 -2.88 -9.99
C SER A 131 -4.26 -2.52 -11.36
N TYR A 132 -3.00 -2.83 -11.62
CA TYR A 132 -2.37 -2.73 -12.93
C TYR A 132 -1.90 -4.12 -13.37
N LYS A 133 -2.57 -4.73 -14.35
CA LYS A 133 -2.32 -6.12 -14.79
C LYS A 133 -2.33 -7.15 -13.63
N GLY A 134 -2.99 -6.82 -12.51
CA GLY A 134 -3.07 -7.63 -11.30
C GLY A 134 -2.04 -7.28 -10.21
N LEU A 135 -1.08 -6.38 -10.48
CA LEU A 135 -0.23 -5.76 -9.47
C LEU A 135 -1.02 -4.71 -8.69
N ASN A 136 -0.92 -4.72 -7.36
CA ASN A 136 -1.53 -3.70 -6.52
C ASN A 136 -0.63 -2.46 -6.48
N VAL A 137 -1.21 -1.28 -6.68
CA VAL A 137 -0.52 0.02 -6.67
C VAL A 137 -1.31 0.96 -5.79
N ASP A 138 -0.72 1.37 -4.66
CA ASP A 138 -1.38 2.18 -3.64
C ASP A 138 -0.85 3.61 -3.66
N PHE A 139 -1.77 4.57 -3.59
CA PHE A 139 -1.48 5.98 -3.38
C PHE A 139 -1.94 6.37 -1.98
N ILE A 140 -0.99 6.63 -1.10
CA ILE A 140 -1.23 7.10 0.26
C ILE A 140 -1.37 8.61 0.23
N VAL A 141 -2.53 9.10 0.66
CA VAL A 141 -2.85 10.53 0.60
C VAL A 141 -2.44 11.20 1.90
N TYR A 142 -1.57 12.19 1.79
CA TYR A 142 -1.03 12.93 2.91
C TYR A 142 -1.54 14.37 2.94
N ARG A 143 -1.57 14.92 4.15
CA ARG A 143 -1.62 16.36 4.38
C ARG A 143 -0.27 16.83 4.86
N ARG A 144 0.17 17.97 4.35
CA ARG A 144 1.42 18.60 4.78
C ARG A 144 1.16 19.71 5.79
N LYS A 145 2.02 19.77 6.81
CA LYS A 145 2.10 20.85 7.79
C LYS A 145 3.57 21.18 8.02
N ALA A 146 4.05 22.24 7.38
CA ALA A 146 5.46 22.65 7.38
C ALA A 146 6.40 21.51 6.92
N ASP A 147 7.24 21.02 7.81
CA ASP A 147 8.27 19.98 7.66
C ASP A 147 7.76 18.58 8.03
N VAL A 148 6.45 18.40 8.15
CA VAL A 148 5.82 17.12 8.49
C VAL A 148 4.66 16.83 7.54
N ILE A 149 4.48 15.56 7.19
CA ILE A 149 3.26 15.05 6.57
C ILE A 149 2.50 14.14 7.54
N GLU A 150 1.19 14.07 7.38
CA GLU A 150 0.30 13.27 8.22
C GLU A 150 -0.70 12.50 7.36
N SER A 151 -0.98 11.26 7.74
CA SER A 151 -2.09 10.46 7.19
C SER A 151 -2.67 9.53 8.26
N ASP A 152 -3.73 8.83 7.89
CA ASP A 152 -4.42 7.86 8.73
C ASP A 152 -4.47 6.51 8.00
N THR A 153 -3.87 5.46 8.57
CA THR A 153 -3.93 4.11 8.01
C THR A 153 -5.15 3.38 8.55
N ILE A 154 -5.93 2.76 7.67
CA ILE A 154 -7.13 1.99 8.02
C ILE A 154 -6.88 0.50 7.78
N PHE A 155 -6.86 -0.27 8.86
CA PHE A 155 -6.95 -1.73 8.79
C PHE A 155 -8.41 -2.16 8.88
N PHE A 156 -8.80 -3.16 8.10
CA PHE A 156 -10.14 -3.75 8.16
C PHE A 156 -10.09 -5.25 7.86
N MET A 157 -11.13 -5.97 8.29
CA MET A 157 -11.42 -7.32 7.84
C MET A 157 -12.62 -7.30 6.90
N THR A 158 -12.75 -8.31 6.04
CA THR A 158 -13.98 -8.52 5.26
C THR A 158 -14.83 -9.61 5.91
N ASN A 159 -16.14 -9.38 6.01
CA ASN A 159 -17.08 -10.43 6.39
C ASN A 159 -17.32 -11.43 5.23
N ALA A 160 -18.18 -12.43 5.46
CA ALA A 160 -18.51 -13.46 4.47
C ALA A 160 -19.09 -12.90 3.15
N LEU A 161 -19.75 -11.74 3.21
CA LEU A 161 -20.34 -11.06 2.05
C LEU A 161 -19.33 -10.16 1.32
N GLY A 162 -18.07 -10.17 1.73
CA GLY A 162 -17.04 -9.30 1.18
C GLY A 162 -17.11 -7.85 1.66
N LYS A 163 -17.99 -7.52 2.62
CA LYS A 163 -18.10 -6.16 3.15
C LYS A 163 -17.03 -5.88 4.21
N PRO A 164 -16.38 -4.69 4.19
CA PRO A 164 -15.49 -4.25 5.24
C PRO A 164 -16.14 -4.23 6.64
N THR A 165 -15.38 -4.62 7.65
CA THR A 165 -15.78 -4.71 9.06
C THR A 165 -14.53 -4.68 9.96
N ARG A 166 -14.72 -4.57 11.27
CA ARG A 166 -13.63 -4.61 12.28
C ARG A 166 -12.50 -3.64 11.94
N TYR A 167 -12.88 -2.38 11.76
CA TYR A 167 -11.95 -1.31 11.45
C TYR A 167 -11.00 -1.05 12.62
N GLU A 168 -9.75 -0.73 12.30
CA GLU A 168 -8.79 -0.10 13.19
C GLU A 168 -8.18 1.07 12.43
N VAL A 169 -8.05 2.23 13.07
CA VAL A 169 -7.45 3.42 12.46
C VAL A 169 -6.25 3.85 13.29
N TYR A 170 -5.17 4.19 12.60
CA TYR A 170 -3.93 4.67 13.20
C TYR A 170 -3.52 5.97 12.51
N ASN A 171 -3.44 7.04 13.29
CA ASN A 171 -2.87 8.29 12.85
C ASN A 171 -1.34 8.23 12.96
N TYR A 172 -0.63 8.79 11.98
CA TYR A 172 0.83 8.88 12.03
C TYR A 172 1.33 10.11 11.27
N SER A 173 2.57 10.48 11.56
CA SER A 173 3.24 11.62 10.96
C SER A 173 4.67 11.26 10.60
N LEU A 174 5.20 11.85 9.53
CA LEU A 174 6.55 11.61 9.03
C LEU A 174 7.27 12.94 8.77
N PRO A 175 8.59 13.03 9.05
CA PRO A 175 9.39 14.19 8.70
C PRO A 175 9.46 14.28 7.17
N PHE A 176 9.18 15.43 6.60
CA PHE A 176 9.08 15.61 5.16
C PHE A 176 9.46 17.05 4.79
N SER A 177 10.57 17.20 4.08
CA SER A 177 11.07 18.52 3.70
C SER A 177 10.81 18.86 2.24
N GLU A 178 11.62 18.38 1.31
CA GLU A 178 11.45 18.63 -0.13
C GLU A 178 11.56 17.33 -0.90
N LEU A 179 11.04 17.33 -2.12
CA LEU A 179 11.19 16.23 -3.05
C LEU A 179 12.43 16.48 -3.92
N GLU A 180 13.23 15.45 -4.08
CA GLU A 180 14.37 15.43 -5.00
C GLU A 180 14.15 14.43 -6.12
N GLU A 181 14.63 14.77 -7.31
CA GLU A 181 14.50 13.94 -8.50
C GLU A 181 15.69 13.01 -8.63
N HIS A 182 15.40 11.73 -8.93
CA HIS A 182 16.41 10.70 -9.14
C HIS A 182 16.13 9.92 -10.41
N ASN A 183 17.20 9.48 -11.08
CA ASN A 183 17.05 8.49 -12.14
C ASN A 183 16.99 7.09 -11.54
N PHE A 184 15.84 6.44 -11.67
CA PHE A 184 15.63 5.07 -11.22
C PHE A 184 15.08 4.22 -12.35
N LYS A 185 15.85 3.20 -12.77
CA LYS A 185 15.52 2.32 -13.90
C LYS A 185 15.10 3.10 -15.15
N ALA A 186 15.84 4.16 -15.49
CA ALA A 186 15.58 5.05 -16.63
C ALA A 186 14.21 5.79 -16.56
N VAL A 187 13.74 6.06 -15.35
CA VAL A 187 12.58 6.92 -15.06
C VAL A 187 13.02 7.99 -14.07
N GLU A 188 12.62 9.23 -14.31
CA GLU A 188 12.79 10.32 -13.34
C GLU A 188 11.71 10.18 -12.28
N ILE A 189 12.11 9.79 -11.08
CA ILE A 189 11.25 9.60 -9.92
C ILE A 189 11.49 10.71 -8.90
N LYS A 190 10.59 10.86 -7.93
CA LYS A 190 10.76 11.75 -6.79
C LYS A 190 10.83 10.96 -5.49
N VAL A 191 11.69 11.38 -4.58
CA VAL A 191 11.77 10.87 -3.20
C VAL A 191 11.94 12.04 -2.22
N PRO A 192 11.59 11.89 -0.93
CA PRO A 192 11.92 12.89 0.07
C PRO A 192 13.44 13.03 0.19
N ASN A 193 13.99 14.25 0.15
CA ASN A 193 15.43 14.49 0.32
C ASN A 193 15.97 14.04 1.69
N ASN A 194 15.07 13.90 2.67
CA ASN A 194 15.34 13.36 4.00
C ASN A 194 14.89 11.88 4.10
N ALA A 195 14.95 11.12 2.99
CA ALA A 195 14.49 9.73 2.89
C ALA A 195 15.02 8.83 4.03
N ARG A 196 16.26 9.01 4.48
CA ARG A 196 16.81 8.24 5.59
C ARG A 196 16.02 8.44 6.88
N GLU A 197 15.73 9.69 7.24
CA GLU A 197 14.98 10.04 8.45
C GLU A 197 13.52 9.59 8.31
N TYR A 198 12.94 9.81 7.13
CA TYR A 198 11.61 9.35 6.77
C TYR A 198 11.45 7.84 6.98
N LEU A 199 12.36 7.05 6.40
CA LEU A 199 12.37 5.59 6.50
C LEU A 199 12.71 5.10 7.92
N SER A 200 13.56 5.82 8.68
CA SER A 200 13.85 5.43 10.07
C SER A 200 12.62 5.55 10.96
N LYS A 201 11.74 6.54 10.71
CA LYS A 201 10.44 6.61 11.39
C LYS A 201 9.52 5.46 10.99
N LEU A 202 9.47 5.11 9.70
CA LEU A 202 8.61 4.04 9.20
C LEU A 202 9.04 2.64 9.62
N TYR A 203 10.34 2.36 9.76
CA TYR A 203 10.86 1.00 9.89
C TYR A 203 11.81 0.78 11.08
N GLY A 204 12.15 1.83 11.84
CA GLY A 204 13.13 1.79 12.93
C GLY A 204 14.50 2.32 12.51
N GLU A 205 15.33 2.68 13.48
CA GLU A 205 16.67 3.25 13.22
C GLU A 205 17.63 2.27 12.51
N ASP A 206 17.34 0.97 12.57
CA ASP A 206 18.10 -0.13 11.98
C ASP A 206 17.52 -0.63 10.64
N PHE A 207 16.61 0.12 9.99
CA PHE A 207 15.89 -0.30 8.77
C PHE A 207 16.78 -0.68 7.57
N GLU A 208 18.02 -0.19 7.56
CA GLU A 208 19.05 -0.52 6.57
C GLU A 208 19.43 -2.02 6.64
N VAL A 209 19.17 -2.69 7.77
CA VAL A 209 19.26 -4.15 7.93
C VAL A 209 17.88 -4.77 7.70
N PRO A 210 17.72 -5.71 6.75
CA PRO A 210 16.43 -6.35 6.51
C PRO A 210 15.85 -7.02 7.77
N ASN A 211 14.61 -6.67 8.12
CA ASN A 211 13.86 -7.26 9.22
C ASN A 211 12.61 -7.98 8.70
N THR A 212 12.66 -9.31 8.63
CA THR A 212 11.54 -10.14 8.15
C THR A 212 10.39 -10.29 9.14
N ASN A 213 10.59 -9.84 10.39
CA ASN A 213 9.60 -9.90 11.46
C ASN A 213 9.02 -8.52 11.79
N TYR A 214 9.21 -7.53 10.91
CA TYR A 214 8.71 -6.18 11.13
C TYR A 214 7.19 -6.16 11.28
N ASN A 215 6.70 -5.57 12.36
CA ASN A 215 5.29 -5.36 12.64
C ASN A 215 5.01 -3.87 12.81
N TRP A 216 4.46 -3.23 11.78
CA TRP A 216 4.17 -1.79 11.80
C TRP A 216 3.23 -1.39 12.94
N LYS A 217 2.35 -2.28 13.43
CA LYS A 217 1.45 -1.98 14.55
C LYS A 217 2.18 -1.78 15.89
N GLU A 218 3.40 -2.29 16.00
CA GLU A 218 4.27 -2.10 17.17
C GLU A 218 5.11 -0.83 17.06
N ASN A 219 5.18 -0.21 15.88
CA ASN A 219 5.92 1.02 15.68
C ASN A 219 5.17 2.20 16.37
N PRO A 220 5.83 2.91 17.30
CA PRO A 220 5.19 3.94 18.11
C PRO A 220 4.71 5.17 17.33
N ILE A 221 5.10 5.38 16.06
CA ILE A 221 4.57 6.49 15.25
C ILE A 221 3.06 6.34 15.00
N TYR A 222 2.55 5.10 14.96
CA TYR A 222 1.16 4.79 14.70
C TYR A 222 0.33 4.90 15.98
N LYS A 223 -0.43 5.98 16.10
CA LYS A 223 -1.30 6.26 17.24
C LYS A 223 -2.72 5.77 16.94
N ARG A 224 -3.18 4.77 17.68
CA ARG A 224 -4.55 4.25 17.53
C ARG A 224 -5.58 5.32 17.88
N VAL A 225 -6.56 5.50 17.01
CA VAL A 225 -7.68 6.45 17.18
C VAL A 225 -9.02 5.75 17.00
N SER A 226 -10.13 6.46 17.27
CA SER A 226 -11.48 5.92 17.02
C SER A 226 -11.66 5.58 15.54
N SER A 227 -12.26 4.43 15.27
CA SER A 227 -12.55 3.94 13.92
C SER A 227 -13.99 4.24 13.46
N GLU A 228 -14.79 4.96 14.25
CA GLU A 228 -16.21 5.22 13.95
C GLU A 228 -16.40 5.97 12.63
N GLU A 229 -15.46 6.85 12.29
CA GLU A 229 -15.48 7.67 11.08
C GLU A 229 -14.65 7.07 9.94
N ALA A 230 -14.30 5.79 10.03
CA ALA A 230 -13.61 5.06 8.97
C ALA A 230 -14.61 4.54 7.93
N ASN A 231 -14.30 4.76 6.66
CA ASN A 231 -15.08 4.22 5.55
C ASN A 231 -14.14 3.63 4.50
N VAL A 232 -14.40 2.39 4.10
CA VAL A 232 -13.65 1.69 3.06
C VAL A 232 -14.61 1.31 1.94
N ILE A 233 -14.30 1.76 0.74
CA ILE A 233 -15.01 1.41 -0.49
C ILE A 233 -14.17 0.36 -1.21
N LEU A 234 -14.79 -0.78 -1.52
CA LEU A 234 -14.21 -1.82 -2.37
C LEU A 234 -14.97 -1.82 -3.70
N LEU A 235 -14.24 -1.71 -4.81
CA LEU A 235 -14.78 -1.57 -6.17
C LEU A 235 -14.73 -2.91 -6.93
#